data_AF-A0AAD4BDD3-F1
#
_entry.id   AF-A0AAD4BDD3-F1
#
_cell.length_a   1.000
_cell.length_b   1.000
_cell.length_c   1.000
_cell.angle_alpha   90.00
_cell.angle_beta   90.00
_cell.angle_gamma   90.00
#
_symmetry.space_group_name_H-M   'P 1'
#
loop_
_entity.id
_entity.type
_entity.pdbx_description
1 polymer ?
#
loop_
_entity_poly.entity_id
_entity_poly.type
_entity_poly.pdbx_seq_one_letter_code
_entity_poly.pdbx_strand_id
1 'polypeptide(L)'
;ADPRSEIWVALTKRYGRAHLDAHEWEWRDGDWLPHYRYQPVSMITELWTEHTEGLGGHLSTRELVERWGAKWRRNEGSLKTEGGRRTKVIMLIQELAAKPNWNISLALRFIKEKYESNPAYLGRVRAFCDYLQRDRSAGYRAVLEAAAHYP
;
A
#
# COMPACT_ATOMS: atom_id res chain seq x y z
N ALA A 1 20.04 29.51 7.74
CA ALA A 1 19.36 28.64 8.71
C ALA A 1 19.67 27.19 8.36
N ASP A 2 19.63 26.28 9.33
CA ASP A 2 19.98 24.88 9.10
C ASP A 2 18.91 24.21 8.21
N PRO A 3 19.25 23.76 6.99
CA PRO A 3 18.28 23.17 6.06
C PRO A 3 17.57 21.94 6.66
N ARG A 4 18.21 21.24 7.61
CA ARG A 4 17.60 20.10 8.30
C ARG A 4 16.37 20.51 9.08
N SER A 5 16.46 21.63 9.79
CA SER A 5 15.39 22.14 10.64
C SER A 5 14.22 22.67 9.81
N GLU A 6 14.51 23.37 8.72
CA GLU A 6 13.49 23.89 7.80
C GLU A 6 12.70 22.76 7.11
N ILE A 7 13.40 21.74 6.62
CA ILE A 7 12.76 20.57 5.99
C ILE A 7 11.95 19.80 7.04
N TRP A 8 12.47 19.63 8.26
CA TRP A 8 11.73 18.95 9.33
C TRP A 8 10.43 19.68 9.70
N VAL A 9 10.45 21.01 9.79
CA VAL A 9 9.26 21.83 10.01
C VAL A 9 8.25 21.67 8.86
N ALA A 10 8.73 21.66 7.61
CA ALA A 10 7.87 21.44 6.44
C ALA A 10 7.22 20.05 6.44
N LEU A 11 7.98 19.00 6.79
CA LEU A 11 7.44 17.64 6.96
C LEU A 11 6.40 17.60 8.08
N THR A 12 6.69 18.22 9.23
CA THR A 12 5.79 18.23 10.39
C THR A 12 4.47 18.94 10.05
N LYS A 13 4.55 20.04 9.30
CA LYS A 13 3.36 20.75 8.82
C LYS A 13 2.54 19.93 7.83
N ARG A 14 3.18 19.17 6.94
CA ARG A 14 2.50 18.40 5.90
C ARG A 14 1.85 17.13 6.43
N TYR A 15 2.56 16.38 7.25
CA TYR A 15 2.15 15.03 7.66
C TYR A 15 1.67 14.93 9.11
N GLY A 16 1.89 15.98 9.90
CA GLY A 16 1.60 15.97 11.33
C GLY A 16 2.69 15.24 12.12
N ARG A 17 2.89 15.70 13.36
CA ARG A 17 3.99 15.22 14.22
C ARG A 17 3.86 13.73 14.57
N ALA A 18 2.65 13.26 14.86
CA ALA A 18 2.39 11.88 15.25
C ALA A 18 2.84 10.87 14.17
N HIS A 19 2.59 11.18 12.90
CA HIS A 19 3.02 10.32 11.80
C HIS A 19 4.52 10.31 11.60
N LEU A 20 5.22 11.43 11.86
CA LEU A 20 6.68 11.49 11.74
C LEU A 20 7.36 10.77 12.89
N ASP A 21 6.86 10.91 14.12
CA ASP A 21 7.41 10.24 15.31
C ASP A 21 7.28 8.71 15.24
N ALA A 22 6.43 8.18 14.37
CA ALA A 22 6.32 6.75 14.09
C ALA A 22 7.48 6.18 13.26
N HIS A 23 8.41 7.00 12.74
CA HIS A 23 9.57 6.53 11.99
C HIS A 23 10.87 6.95 12.64
N GLU A 24 11.89 6.12 12.44
CA GLU A 24 13.27 6.57 12.51
C GLU A 24 13.63 7.33 11.23
N TRP A 25 14.48 8.35 11.34
CA TRP A 25 14.84 9.23 10.23
C TRP A 25 16.34 9.33 10.06
N GLU A 26 16.78 9.35 8.81
CA GLU A 26 18.17 9.61 8.45
C GLU A 26 18.25 10.86 7.58
N TRP A 27 19.22 11.72 7.88
CA TRP A 27 19.57 12.82 7.00
C TRP A 27 20.49 12.30 5.89
N ARG A 28 20.00 12.30 4.65
CA ARG A 28 20.72 11.74 3.50
C ARG A 28 20.44 12.53 2.23
N ASP A 29 21.49 12.78 1.45
CA ASP A 29 21.41 13.48 0.16
C ASP A 29 20.66 14.82 0.23
N GLY A 30 20.80 15.54 1.36
CA GLY A 30 20.17 16.84 1.60
C GLY A 30 18.70 16.79 2.02
N ASP A 31 18.18 15.62 2.42
CA ASP A 31 16.79 15.44 2.81
C ASP A 31 16.64 14.51 4.03
N TRP A 32 15.49 14.58 4.70
CA TRP A 32 15.10 13.62 5.73
C TRP A 32 14.40 12.43 5.07
N LEU A 33 14.95 11.23 5.26
CA LEU A 33 14.42 10.00 4.69
C LEU A 33 13.96 9.05 5.80
N PRO A 34 12.70 8.58 5.79
CA PRO A 34 12.22 7.68 6.82
C PRO A 34 12.78 6.27 6.65
N HIS A 35 12.91 5.55 7.76
CA HIS A 35 13.05 4.10 7.77
C HIS A 35 11.67 3.48 7.85
N TYR A 36 11.17 2.99 6.71
CA TYR A 36 9.87 2.34 6.65
C TYR A 36 10.00 0.83 6.45
N ARG A 37 9.23 0.09 7.25
CA ARG A 37 8.95 -1.33 7.04
C ARG A 37 7.47 -1.48 6.75
N TYR A 38 7.14 -2.30 5.76
CA TYR A 38 5.77 -2.69 5.49
C TYR A 38 5.15 -3.30 6.75
N GLN A 39 3.98 -2.81 7.14
CA GLN A 39 3.34 -3.26 8.36
C GLN A 39 2.76 -4.67 8.14
N PRO A 40 2.73 -5.51 9.20
CA PRO A 40 2.04 -6.79 9.14
C PRO A 40 0.54 -6.54 8.90
N VAL A 41 -0.04 -7.31 7.98
CA VAL A 41 -1.46 -7.23 7.63
C VAL A 41 -2.06 -8.63 7.69
N SER A 42 -3.33 -8.69 8.11
CA SER A 42 -4.14 -9.90 8.23
C SER A 42 -5.25 -9.97 7.19
N MET A 43 -5.65 -8.81 6.65
CA MET A 43 -6.68 -8.62 5.65
C MET A 43 -6.09 -8.04 4.36
N ILE A 44 -6.66 -8.41 3.21
CA ILE A 44 -6.22 -7.93 1.89
C ILE A 44 -6.48 -6.42 1.76
N THR A 45 -7.61 -5.95 2.29
CA THR A 45 -8.08 -4.56 2.30
C THR A 45 -7.19 -3.67 3.16
N GLU A 46 -6.48 -4.19 4.16
CA GLU A 46 -5.47 -3.43 4.91
C GLU A 46 -4.31 -2.97 4.01
N LEU A 47 -4.04 -3.65 2.89
CA LEU A 47 -3.06 -3.18 1.90
C LEU A 47 -3.51 -1.88 1.24
N TRP A 48 -4.81 -1.68 1.07
CA TRP A 48 -5.36 -0.42 0.58
C TRP A 48 -5.28 0.66 1.65
N THR A 49 -5.65 0.34 2.89
CA THR A 49 -5.51 1.26 4.03
C THR A 49 -4.06 1.72 4.21
N GLU A 50 -3.08 0.82 4.18
CA GLU A 50 -1.65 1.17 4.22
C GLU A 50 -1.25 2.09 3.05
N HIS A 51 -1.86 1.89 1.88
CA HIS A 51 -1.60 2.71 0.72
C HIS A 51 -2.16 4.12 0.83
N THR A 52 -3.38 4.29 1.32
CA THR A 52 -4.08 5.58 1.29
C THR A 52 -3.95 6.38 2.58
N GLU A 53 -3.91 5.71 3.72
CA GLU A 53 -3.99 6.29 5.07
C GLU A 53 -2.76 5.97 5.91
N GLY A 54 -2.09 4.85 5.63
CA GLY A 54 -1.02 4.31 6.47
C GLY A 54 -1.54 3.29 7.47
N LEU A 55 -0.61 2.64 8.20
CA LEU A 55 -0.92 1.65 9.23
C LEU A 55 0.00 1.84 10.43
N GLY A 56 -0.53 1.58 11.63
CA GLY A 56 0.24 1.69 12.88
C GLY A 56 0.80 3.09 13.14
N GLY A 57 0.10 4.14 12.69
CA GLY A 57 0.55 5.53 12.81
C GLY A 57 1.62 5.94 11.80
N HIS A 58 2.12 5.04 10.95
CA HIS A 58 3.10 5.39 9.92
C HIS A 58 2.46 6.17 8.77
N LEU A 59 3.31 6.82 7.97
CA LEU A 59 2.90 7.43 6.70
C LEU A 59 2.37 6.36 5.75
N SER A 60 1.43 6.76 4.91
CA SER A 60 0.91 5.88 3.85
C SER A 60 1.98 5.63 2.77
N THR A 61 1.89 4.48 2.09
CA THR A 61 2.84 4.18 1.02
C THR A 61 2.69 5.12 -0.17
N ARG A 62 1.50 5.70 -0.39
CA ARG A 62 1.29 6.78 -1.36
C ARG A 62 2.09 8.02 -0.99
N GLU A 63 1.99 8.50 0.25
CA GLU A 63 2.75 9.69 0.70
C GLU A 63 4.26 9.45 0.61
N LEU A 64 4.72 8.25 0.96
CA LEU A 64 6.12 7.87 0.82
C LEU A 64 6.61 7.98 -0.64
N VAL A 65 5.81 7.47 -1.58
CA VAL A 65 6.12 7.57 -3.01
C VAL A 65 6.03 9.01 -3.51
N GLU A 66 5.05 9.79 -3.07
CA GLU A 66 4.87 11.18 -3.50
C GLU A 66 6.06 12.08 -3.11
N ARG A 67 6.61 11.92 -1.89
CA ARG A 67 7.68 12.80 -1.40
C ARG A 67 9.09 12.33 -1.76
N TRP A 68 9.31 11.02 -1.75
CA TRP A 68 10.66 10.44 -1.91
C TRP A 68 10.78 9.51 -3.11
N GLY A 69 9.70 9.26 -3.87
CA GLY A 69 9.72 8.38 -5.03
C GLY A 69 10.16 6.96 -4.67
N ALA A 70 11.06 6.37 -5.44
CA ALA A 70 11.62 5.06 -5.10
C ALA A 70 12.67 5.10 -3.97
N LYS A 71 13.17 6.29 -3.57
CA LYS A 71 14.30 6.43 -2.66
C LYS A 71 13.97 6.00 -1.23
N TRP A 72 12.72 6.14 -0.78
CA TRP A 72 12.32 5.73 0.58
C TRP A 72 12.55 4.24 0.83
N ARG A 73 12.55 3.40 -0.22
CA ARG A 73 12.87 1.97 -0.13
C ARG A 73 14.36 1.67 0.02
N ARG A 74 15.23 2.68 -0.04
CA ARG A 74 16.67 2.61 0.29
C ARG A 74 17.43 1.53 -0.48
N ASN A 75 16.97 1.20 -1.68
CA ASN A 75 17.48 0.10 -2.52
C ASN A 75 17.40 -1.30 -1.85
N GLU A 76 16.61 -1.47 -0.79
CA GLU A 76 16.49 -2.74 -0.08
C GLU A 76 15.63 -3.74 -0.86
N GLY A 77 16.22 -4.90 -1.20
CA GLY A 77 15.57 -5.92 -2.04
C GLY A 77 14.28 -6.47 -1.44
N SER A 78 14.22 -6.64 -0.13
CA SER A 78 13.01 -7.10 0.60
C SER A 78 11.86 -6.10 0.45
N LEU A 79 12.12 -4.80 0.63
CA LEU A 79 11.11 -3.74 0.45
C LEU A 79 10.65 -3.64 -1.00
N LYS A 80 11.56 -3.76 -1.97
CA LYS A 80 11.18 -3.76 -3.40
C LYS A 80 10.24 -4.92 -3.73
N THR A 81 10.57 -6.12 -3.26
CA THR A 81 9.80 -7.32 -3.53
C THR A 81 8.41 -7.22 -2.92
N GLU A 82 8.32 -6.83 -1.65
CA GLU A 82 7.03 -6.67 -0.98
C GLU A 82 6.20 -5.53 -1.58
N GLY A 83 6.83 -4.42 -1.93
CA GLY A 83 6.17 -3.32 -2.63
C GLY A 83 5.58 -3.74 -3.97
N GLY A 84 6.27 -4.60 -4.73
CA GLY A 84 5.75 -5.17 -5.97
C GLY A 84 4.47 -5.99 -5.75
N ARG A 85 4.44 -6.84 -4.72
CA ARG A 85 3.27 -7.63 -4.34
C ARG A 85 2.07 -6.74 -4.00
N ARG A 86 2.27 -5.77 -3.10
CA ARG A 86 1.21 -4.87 -2.62
C ARG A 86 0.70 -3.96 -3.73
N THR A 87 1.59 -3.47 -4.60
CA THR A 87 1.22 -2.65 -5.77
C THR A 87 0.23 -3.38 -6.67
N LYS A 88 0.37 -4.71 -6.84
CA LYS A 88 -0.56 -5.47 -7.70
C LYS A 88 -1.98 -5.51 -7.13
N VAL A 89 -2.13 -5.56 -5.80
CA VAL A 89 -3.43 -5.46 -5.13
C VAL A 89 -4.00 -4.04 -5.23
N ILE A 90 -3.16 -3.01 -5.04
CA ILE A 90 -3.56 -1.60 -5.17
C ILE A 90 -4.10 -1.31 -6.59
N MET A 91 -3.39 -1.76 -7.63
CA MET A 91 -3.81 -1.64 -9.02
C MET A 91 -5.14 -2.36 -9.28
N LEU A 92 -5.31 -3.56 -8.73
CA LEU A 92 -6.55 -4.32 -8.85
C LEU A 92 -7.73 -3.54 -8.26
N ILE A 93 -7.57 -2.97 -7.07
CA ILE A 93 -8.63 -2.19 -6.41
C ILE A 93 -8.97 -0.93 -7.21
N GLN A 94 -7.96 -0.23 -7.74
CA GLN A 94 -8.16 0.93 -8.61
C GLN A 94 -8.91 0.56 -9.89
N GLU A 95 -8.54 -0.55 -10.54
CA GLU A 95 -9.17 -1.02 -11.77
C GLU A 95 -10.62 -1.48 -11.53
N LEU A 96 -10.88 -2.17 -10.42
CA LEU A 96 -12.23 -2.52 -9.99
C LEU A 96 -13.08 -1.27 -9.75
N ALA A 97 -12.54 -0.27 -9.05
CA ALA A 97 -13.24 0.97 -8.76
C ALA A 97 -13.48 1.85 -9.99
N ALA A 98 -12.71 1.66 -11.06
CA ALA A 98 -12.90 2.35 -12.34
C ALA A 98 -14.01 1.73 -13.21
N LYS A 99 -14.58 0.58 -12.84
CA LYS A 99 -15.71 -0.03 -13.56
C LYS A 99 -16.98 0.84 -13.45
N PRO A 100 -17.89 0.80 -14.44
CA PRO A 100 -19.16 1.53 -14.36
C PRO A 100 -19.95 1.16 -13.10
N ASN A 101 -20.43 2.16 -12.36
CA ASN A 101 -21.15 2.03 -11.08
C ASN A 101 -20.32 1.45 -9.92
N TRP A 102 -19.00 1.36 -10.07
CA TRP A 102 -18.10 0.97 -8.98
C TRP A 102 -17.44 2.19 -8.35
N ASN A 103 -16.99 2.01 -7.12
CA ASN A 103 -16.16 2.93 -6.39
C ASN A 103 -15.23 2.14 -5.47
N ILE A 104 -14.33 2.82 -4.77
CA ILE A 104 -13.38 2.18 -3.84
C ILE A 104 -14.09 1.34 -2.79
N SER A 105 -15.16 1.87 -2.18
CA SER A 105 -15.91 1.14 -1.14
C SER A 105 -16.52 -0.15 -1.67
N LEU A 106 -17.08 -0.13 -2.89
CA LEU A 106 -17.63 -1.32 -3.53
C LEU A 106 -16.54 -2.34 -3.89
N ALA A 107 -15.40 -1.86 -4.42
CA ALA A 107 -14.26 -2.72 -4.74
C ALA A 107 -13.71 -3.41 -3.48
N LEU A 108 -13.56 -2.68 -2.37
CA LEU A 108 -13.12 -3.24 -1.09
C LEU A 108 -14.14 -4.24 -0.53
N ARG A 109 -15.44 -3.94 -0.60
CA ARG A 109 -16.51 -4.86 -0.18
C ARG A 109 -16.44 -6.18 -0.96
N PHE A 110 -16.33 -6.09 -2.28
CA PHE A 110 -16.17 -7.26 -3.15
C PHE A 110 -14.94 -8.11 -2.76
N ILE A 111 -13.78 -7.47 -2.56
CA ILE A 111 -12.56 -8.18 -2.16
C ILE A 111 -12.75 -8.89 -0.82
N LYS A 112 -13.35 -8.22 0.15
CA LYS A 112 -13.62 -8.76 1.48
C LYS A 112 -14.54 -9.98 1.45
N GLU A 113 -15.67 -9.88 0.76
CA GLU A 113 -16.66 -10.95 0.71
C GLU A 113 -16.16 -12.16 -0.10
N LYS A 114 -15.50 -11.93 -1.24
CA LYS A 114 -15.13 -13.01 -2.17
C LYS A 114 -13.77 -13.64 -1.87
N TYR A 115 -12.84 -12.88 -1.31
CA TYR A 115 -11.45 -13.33 -1.14
C TYR A 115 -11.01 -13.35 0.31
N GLU A 116 -11.24 -12.30 1.11
CA GLU A 116 -10.80 -12.33 2.53
C GLU A 116 -11.55 -13.36 3.36
N SER A 117 -12.84 -13.53 3.08
CA SER A 117 -13.69 -14.52 3.75
C SER A 117 -13.50 -15.94 3.19
N ASN A 118 -12.75 -16.09 2.10
CA ASN A 118 -12.44 -17.39 1.52
C ASN A 118 -11.37 -18.09 2.37
N PRO A 119 -11.58 -19.35 2.80
CA PRO A 119 -10.60 -20.10 3.55
C PRO A 119 -9.20 -20.09 2.92
N ALA A 120 -9.09 -20.07 1.59
CA ALA A 120 -7.82 -20.02 0.86
C ALA A 120 -6.95 -18.80 1.20
N TYR A 121 -7.55 -17.66 1.55
CA TYR A 121 -6.85 -16.39 1.77
C TYR A 121 -7.08 -15.77 3.16
N LEU A 122 -8.01 -16.32 3.96
CA LEU A 122 -8.26 -15.87 5.33
C LEU A 122 -6.96 -15.86 6.15
N GLY A 123 -6.54 -14.68 6.62
CA GLY A 123 -5.28 -14.47 7.35
C GLY A 123 -4.02 -14.70 6.51
N ARG A 124 -4.15 -14.93 5.19
CA ARG A 124 -3.09 -15.32 4.26
C ARG A 124 -2.96 -14.33 3.11
N VAL A 125 -2.80 -13.04 3.44
CA VAL A 125 -2.70 -11.93 2.47
C VAL A 125 -1.63 -12.19 1.41
N ARG A 126 -0.49 -12.76 1.79
CA ARG A 126 0.59 -13.12 0.86
C ARG A 126 0.13 -14.14 -0.20
N ALA A 127 -0.68 -15.12 0.18
CA ALA A 127 -1.20 -16.12 -0.76
C ALA A 127 -2.09 -15.46 -1.83
N PHE A 128 -2.87 -14.44 -1.46
CA PHE A 128 -3.63 -13.66 -2.42
C PHE A 128 -2.72 -12.84 -3.35
N CYS A 129 -1.69 -12.18 -2.81
CA CYS A 129 -0.72 -11.44 -3.63
C CYS A 129 -0.01 -12.35 -4.64
N ASP A 130 0.37 -13.56 -4.23
CA ASP A 130 1.01 -14.54 -5.10
C ASP A 130 0.01 -15.07 -6.15
N TYR A 131 -1.25 -15.30 -5.78
CA TYR A 131 -2.34 -15.66 -6.70
C TYR A 131 -2.52 -14.64 -7.83
N LEU A 132 -2.48 -13.33 -7.53
CA LEU A 132 -2.62 -12.29 -8.56
C LEU A 132 -1.48 -12.28 -9.58
N GLN A 133 -0.30 -12.77 -9.21
CA GLN A 133 0.91 -12.73 -10.05
C GLN A 133 1.15 -14.02 -10.83
N ARG A 134 0.54 -15.13 -10.41
CA ARG A 134 0.68 -16.44 -11.07
C ARG A 134 0.20 -16.46 -12.52
N ASP A 135 0.79 -17.35 -13.30
CA ASP A 135 0.37 -17.74 -14.65
C ASP A 135 0.06 -16.54 -15.56
N ARG A 136 1.03 -15.61 -15.67
CA ARG A 136 0.88 -14.36 -16.44
C ARG A 136 -0.35 -13.56 -15.99
N SER A 137 -0.48 -13.37 -14.68
CA SER A 137 -1.60 -12.66 -14.06
C SER A 137 -2.98 -13.27 -14.36
N ALA A 138 -3.07 -14.60 -14.45
CA ALA A 138 -4.35 -15.29 -14.60
C ALA A 138 -5.28 -15.03 -13.41
N GLY A 139 -4.73 -15.06 -12.18
CA GLY A 139 -5.50 -14.75 -10.97
C GLY A 139 -6.06 -13.33 -11.00
N TYR A 140 -5.25 -12.34 -11.42
CA TYR A 140 -5.71 -10.96 -11.58
C TYR A 140 -6.92 -10.84 -12.54
N ARG A 141 -6.84 -11.47 -13.71
CA ARG A 141 -7.94 -11.48 -14.68
C ARG A 141 -9.19 -12.18 -14.14
N ALA A 142 -9.00 -13.30 -13.43
CA ALA A 142 -10.10 -14.02 -12.79
C ALA A 142 -10.83 -13.18 -11.75
N VAL A 143 -10.11 -12.31 -11.00
CA VAL A 143 -10.77 -11.37 -10.07
C VAL A 143 -11.63 -10.34 -10.81
N LEU A 144 -11.12 -9.77 -11.92
CA LEU A 144 -11.88 -8.79 -12.71
C LEU A 144 -13.13 -9.39 -13.36
N GLU A 145 -13.04 -10.64 -13.84
CA GLU A 145 -14.17 -11.40 -14.37
C GLU A 145 -15.20 -11.74 -13.28
N ALA A 146 -14.72 -12.16 -12.12
CA ALA A 146 -15.54 -12.41 -10.94
C ALA A 146 -16.30 -11.17 -10.46
N ALA A 147 -15.74 -9.98 -10.66
CA ALA A 147 -16.39 -8.70 -10.35
C ALA A 147 -17.48 -8.31 -11.36
N ALA A 148 -17.42 -8.81 -12.61
CA ALA A 148 -18.46 -8.52 -13.60
C ALA A 148 -19.84 -9.09 -13.24
N HIS A 149 -19.87 -10.08 -12.34
CA HIS A 149 -21.07 -10.76 -11.87
C HIS A 149 -21.41 -10.44 -10.41
N TYR A 150 -20.74 -9.44 -9.82
CA TYR A 150 -20.95 -9.07 -8.43
C TYR A 150 -22.10 -8.04 -8.32
N PRO A 151 -23.09 -8.27 -7.44
CA PRO A 151 -24.28 -7.44 -7.31
C PRO A 151 -24.04 -6.06 -6.68
#